data_AF-A0A966F285-F1
#
_entry.id   AF-A0A966F285-F1
#
_cell.length_a   1.000
_cell.length_b   1.000
_cell.length_c   1.000
_cell.angle_alpha   90.00
_cell.angle_beta   90.00
_cell.angle_gamma   90.00
#
_symmetry.space_group_name_H-M   'P 1'
#
loop_
_entity.id
_entity.type
_entity.pdbx_description
1 polymer ?
#
loop_
_entity_poly.entity_id
_entity_poly.type
_entity_poly.pdbx_seq_one_letter_code
_entity_poly.pdbx_strand_id
1 'polypeptide(L)' 'MSKNTLVIVESPAKAKTIEKYLGPDYRVLSSVGHVRDI' A
#
# COMPACT_ATOMS: atom_id res chain seq x y z
N MET A 1 -17.59 4.49 10.90
CA MET A 1 -16.74 5.26 9.97
C MET A 1 -15.99 4.26 9.10
N SER A 2 -16.07 4.38 7.78
CA SER A 2 -15.35 3.50 6.84
C SER A 2 -13.85 3.82 6.88
N LYS A 3 -13.11 3.20 7.80
CA LYS A 3 -11.65 3.24 7.84
C LYS A 3 -11.09 2.28 6.78
N ASN A 4 -11.13 2.70 5.53
CA ASN A 4 -10.51 1.96 4.43
C ASN A 4 -9.57 2.89 3.66
N THR A 5 -8.60 3.46 4.37
CA THR A 5 -7.57 4.28 3.74
C THR A 5 -6.66 3.36 2.94
N LEU A 6 -6.63 3.56 1.62
CA LEU A 6 -5.74 2.84 0.71
C LEU A 6 -4.41 3.59 0.61
N VAL A 7 -3.31 2.89 0.82
CA VAL A 7 -1.95 3.40 0.66
C VAL A 7 -1.26 2.59 -0.43
N ILE A 8 -0.73 3.27 -1.45
CA ILE A 8 -0.01 2.63 -2.56
C ILE A 8 1.48 2.95 -2.44
N VAL A 9 2.32 1.92 -2.55
CA VAL A 9 3.78 2.03 -2.49
C VAL A 9 4.42 1.30 -3.66
N GLU A 10 5.66 1.62 -3.98
CA GLU A 10 6.33 1.08 -5.19
C GLU A 10 6.73 -0.41 -5.06
N SER A 11 7.17 -0.85 -3.88
CA SER A 11 7.74 -2.19 -3.69
C SER A 11 6.94 -3.07 -2.71
N PRO A 12 6.84 -4.39 -2.96
CA PRO A 12 6.12 -5.31 -2.08
C PRO A 12 6.71 -5.40 -0.67
N ALA A 13 8.03 -5.26 -0.56
CA ALA A 13 8.72 -5.25 0.74
C ALA A 13 8.33 -4.03 1.57
N LYS A 14 8.24 -2.84 0.95
CA LYS A 14 7.77 -1.62 1.62
C LYS A 14 6.33 -1.78 2.11
N ALA A 15 5.45 -2.39 1.30
CA ALA A 15 4.04 -2.59 1.65
C ALA A 15 3.88 -3.41 2.95
N LYS A 16 4.55 -4.57 3.04
CA LYS A 16 4.51 -5.44 4.23
C LYS A 16 5.02 -4.75 5.50
N THR A 17 6.04 -3.90 5.36
CA THR A 17 6.60 -3.16 6.49
C THR A 17 5.67 -2.05 6.96
N ILE A 18 5.10 -1.27 6.02
CA ILE A 18 4.19 -0.16 6.33
C ILE A 18 2.85 -0.65 6.88
N GLU A 19 2.33 -1.76 6.38
CA GLU A 19 1.10 -2.38 6.90
C GLU A 19 1.22 -2.76 8.38
N LYS A 20 2.39 -3.26 8.80
CA LYS A 20 2.68 -3.54 10.22
C LYS A 20 2.71 -2.28 11.10
N TYR A 21 3.16 -1.15 10.55
CA TYR A 21 3.24 0.12 11.28
C TYR A 21 1.89 0.83 11.38
N LEU A 22 1.10 0.81 10.31
CA LEU A 22 -0.19 1.51 10.25
C LEU A 22 -1.35 0.73 10.86
N GLY A 23 -1.22 -0.60 10.91
CA GLY A 23 -2.24 -1.49 11.48
C GLY A 23 -3.44 -1.73 10.55
N PRO A 24 -4.47 -2.42 11.07
CA PRO A 24 -5.54 -3.01 10.25
C PRO A 24 -6.51 -2.00 9.63
N ASP A 25 -6.44 -0.72 10.03
CA ASP A 25 -7.27 0.36 9.49
C ASP A 25 -6.81 0.84 8.10
N TYR A 26 -5.63 0.40 7.66
CA TYR A 26 -5.02 0.79 6.40
C TYR A 26 -4.83 -0.43 5.50
N ARG A 27 -5.22 -0.28 4.24
CA ARG A 27 -4.92 -1.27 3.20
C ARG A 27 -3.70 -0.79 2.42
N VAL A 28 -2.61 -1.54 2.47
CA VAL A 28 -1.36 -1.15 1.79
C VAL A 28 -1.11 -2.05 0.58
N LEU A 29 -1.03 -1.47 -0.62
CA LEU A 29 -0.79 -2.21 -1.86
C LEU A 29 0.50 -1.75 -2.55
N SER A 30 1.15 -2.66 -3.27
CA SER A 30 2.33 -2.37 -4.06
C SER A 30 1.98 -2.13 -5.53
N SER A 31 2.52 -1.08 -6.16
CA SER A 31 2.40 -0.84 -7.61
C SER A 31 3.30 -1.76 -8.44
N VAL A 32 4.33 -2.35 -7.81
CA VAL A 32 5.28 -3.30 -8.43
C VAL A 32 6.04 -2.69 -9.63
N GLY A 33 6.11 -1.35 -9.70
CA GLY A 33 6.69 -0.61 -10.81
C GLY A 33 5.67 0.30 -11.51
N HIS A 34 5.96 0.65 -12.78
CA HIS A 34 5.09 1.46 -13.61
C HIS A 34 3.83 0.68 -13.98
N VAL A 35 2.66 1.27 -13.70
CA VAL A 35 1.34 0.66 -13.95
C VAL A 35 0.82 1.02 -15.35
N ARG A 36 1.33 2.11 -15.93
CA ARG A 36 0.97 2.56 -17.28
C ARG A 36 2.14 3.31 -17.91
N ASP A 37 2.32 3.11 -19.20
CA ASP A 37 3.28 3.83 -20.04
C ASP A 37 2.53 4.53 -21.19
N ILE A 38 3.22 5.46 -21.86
CA ILE A 38 2.63 6.39 -22.85
C ILE A 38 2.26 5.73 -24.19
#